data_AF-A0A4S2KWN9-F1
#
_entry.id   AF-A0A4S2KWN9-F1
#
_cell.length_a   1.000
_cell.length_b   1.000
_cell.length_c   1.000
_cell.angle_alpha   90.00
_cell.angle_beta   90.00
_cell.angle_gamma   90.00
#
_symmetry.space_group_name_H-M   'P 1'
#
loop_
_entity.id
_entity.type
_entity.pdbx_description
1 polymer ?
#
loop_
_entity_poly.entity_id
_entity_poly.type
_entity_poly.pdbx_seq_one_letter_code
_entity_poly.pdbx_strand_id
1 'polypeptide(L)'
;MIKVPNLFISITMTNQRPVSCGLDFCCAVNLSDCLIYANDSKYDFVCVPLVHPLFKREFISGPAKNRPGPFTRPDLILSSSDWNNLIIGKFSPLINVDSIDPVVRKNSEETLNQELCLASHFGLSGVTFKLRCGVDKNMNLARIISDKVNKDNCTFQVWIQVPMENPIRQTYSYRTEDCPVEENPWEWWNVFRIDRWLGEPVRCLILPTTLFLTNKKGYPVLSKAHQVLVKRFAVLEVQFILTGASRYQSISYYHNYLDYLWKGCQSDGTVERFARGYEDYLQCPLQPLMDNLESQTYEIFEKDPVKYREYQSAIYEAIKAIISKMEEEERTIVIMVVGAGRGPLVTASLNAAEMAYREVKIYAVEKNPNAVITLQALQRDMWKEKVTVVSCDMREWNPPEKADIIVSELLGSFGDNELSPECLDNVLKFLRDDGINIPQSYTSYIAPMQSSKLYNEVRQLRDKDKHPMTHFETPYVVHLQNKYDIANPKPLFTFKHPNTDAVTDNSRYETKTFQVEQNCVLHGFSGYFTAVLYGNITLSIEPSTYSPDMFSWFPIFFPLKEPIQLKAEDEIVVHFWRRCGSKKVWYEWCLSKPIPVSIHNSTGRSSIIGL
;
A
#
# COMPACT_ATOMS: atom_id res chain seq x y z
N MET A 1 -13.66 -7.37 -27.06
CA MET A 1 -13.08 -6.12 -27.58
C MET A 1 -12.68 -5.27 -26.37
N ILE A 2 -11.55 -5.62 -25.76
CA ILE A 2 -11.08 -5.04 -24.49
C ILE A 2 -9.87 -4.18 -24.88
N LYS A 3 -9.95 -2.89 -24.59
CA LYS A 3 -8.90 -1.90 -24.90
C LYS A 3 -7.64 -2.23 -24.09
N VAL A 4 -6.59 -2.63 -24.79
CA VAL A 4 -5.21 -2.69 -24.29
C VAL A 4 -4.69 -1.25 -24.18
N PRO A 5 -4.09 -0.80 -23.06
CA PRO A 5 -3.45 0.51 -22.99
C PRO A 5 -2.16 0.49 -23.81
N ASN A 6 -2.01 1.47 -24.69
CA ASN A 6 -0.87 1.62 -25.59
C ASN A 6 0.46 1.85 -24.85
N LEU A 7 1.49 1.23 -25.42
CA LEU A 7 2.93 1.33 -25.16
C LEU A 7 3.42 2.77 -24.93
N PHE A 8 4.29 2.92 -23.91
CA PHE A 8 5.09 4.11 -23.63
C PHE A 8 6.10 4.38 -24.75
N ILE A 9 6.02 5.57 -25.34
CA ILE A 9 7.12 6.20 -26.07
C ILE A 9 8.05 6.82 -25.03
N SER A 10 9.33 6.44 -25.07
CA SER A 10 10.42 7.04 -24.28
C SER A 10 10.60 8.50 -24.66
N ILE A 11 9.91 9.39 -23.94
CA ILE A 11 10.26 10.81 -23.85
C ILE A 11 11.07 10.95 -22.56
N THR A 12 12.34 11.36 -22.67
CA THR A 12 13.08 11.97 -21.57
C THR A 12 12.38 13.27 -21.17
N MET A 13 11.27 13.15 -20.44
CA MET A 13 10.68 14.24 -19.66
C MET A 13 11.34 14.18 -18.28
N THR A 14 11.88 15.30 -17.82
CA THR A 14 12.14 15.51 -16.40
C THR A 14 10.79 15.53 -15.68
N ASN A 15 10.29 14.34 -15.35
CA ASN A 15 8.96 14.03 -14.80
C ASN A 15 8.84 14.37 -13.29
N GLN A 16 9.35 15.53 -12.86
CA GLN A 16 9.10 15.99 -11.49
C GLN A 16 7.75 16.71 -11.47
N ARG A 17 6.72 15.99 -11.02
CA ARG A 17 5.39 16.55 -10.79
C ARG A 17 5.50 17.67 -9.74
N PRO A 18 5.05 18.90 -10.04
CA PRO A 18 5.08 19.99 -9.07
C PRO A 18 4.18 19.67 -7.88
N VAL A 19 4.49 20.27 -6.73
CA VAL A 19 3.66 20.15 -5.53
C VAL A 19 2.28 20.73 -5.79
N SER A 20 1.21 20.02 -5.40
CA SER A 20 -0.14 20.56 -5.55
C SER A 20 -0.55 21.37 -4.33
N CYS A 21 -0.82 22.67 -4.52
CA CYS A 21 -1.11 23.62 -3.45
C CYS A 21 -2.38 24.42 -3.72
N GLY A 22 -3.21 24.60 -2.69
CA GLY A 22 -4.39 25.48 -2.72
C GLY A 22 -4.31 26.66 -1.75
N LEU A 23 -5.06 27.72 -2.03
CA LEU A 23 -5.25 28.87 -1.12
C LEU A 23 -6.62 28.83 -0.45
N ASP A 24 -6.65 28.97 0.87
CA ASP A 24 -7.89 29.07 1.64
C ASP A 24 -8.28 30.54 1.90
N PHE A 25 -9.43 30.95 1.37
CA PHE A 25 -10.00 32.28 1.60
C PHE A 25 -11.10 32.23 2.67
N CYS A 26 -11.06 33.19 3.60
CA CYS A 26 -12.13 33.38 4.58
C CYS A 26 -13.38 34.03 3.95
N CYS A 27 -13.18 34.88 2.95
CA CYS A 27 -14.22 35.53 2.17
C CYS A 27 -13.68 35.81 0.76
N ALA A 28 -14.53 35.64 -0.26
CA ALA A 28 -14.20 35.91 -1.67
C ALA A 28 -15.19 36.94 -2.20
N VAL A 29 -14.81 38.23 -2.16
CA VAL A 29 -15.62 39.37 -2.63
C VAL A 29 -15.86 39.24 -4.13
N ASN A 30 -14.79 39.02 -4.90
CA ASN A 30 -14.83 38.66 -6.31
C ASN A 30 -14.09 37.34 -6.48
N LEU A 31 -14.77 36.33 -7.04
CA LEU A 31 -14.20 34.99 -7.16
C LEU A 31 -13.10 34.93 -8.24
N SER A 32 -13.29 35.66 -9.35
CA SER A 32 -12.34 35.71 -10.45
C SER A 32 -11.01 36.32 -10.01
N ASP A 33 -11.06 37.39 -9.20
CA ASP A 33 -9.86 38.02 -8.64
C ASP A 33 -9.11 37.08 -7.69
N CYS A 34 -9.84 36.27 -6.89
CA CYS A 34 -9.23 35.26 -6.04
C CYS A 34 -8.50 34.18 -6.85
N LEU A 35 -9.07 33.74 -7.98
CA LEU A 35 -8.43 32.76 -8.86
C LEU A 35 -7.21 33.32 -9.57
N ILE A 36 -7.29 34.55 -10.09
CA ILE A 36 -6.15 35.24 -10.71
C ILE A 36 -5.02 35.39 -9.68
N TYR A 37 -5.33 35.87 -8.47
CA TYR A 37 -4.36 36.01 -7.39
C TYR A 37 -3.69 34.68 -7.00
N ALA A 38 -4.47 33.59 -6.94
CA ALA A 38 -3.95 32.25 -6.66
C ALA A 38 -3.01 31.76 -7.76
N ASN A 39 -3.43 31.87 -9.02
CA ASN A 39 -2.66 31.46 -10.18
C ASN A 39 -1.35 32.26 -10.33
N ASP A 40 -1.41 33.59 -10.19
CA ASP A 40 -0.23 34.47 -10.21
C ASP A 40 0.76 34.13 -9.08
N SER A 41 0.24 33.57 -7.98
CA SER A 41 1.02 33.13 -6.83
C SER A 41 1.43 31.65 -6.89
N LYS A 42 1.17 30.96 -8.00
CA LYS A 42 1.48 29.54 -8.28
C LYS A 42 0.64 28.49 -7.53
N TYR A 43 -0.56 28.83 -7.08
CA TYR A 43 -1.47 27.87 -6.45
C TYR A 43 -2.46 27.31 -7.49
N ASP A 44 -2.75 26.01 -7.41
CA ASP A 44 -3.56 25.29 -8.40
C ASP A 44 -5.06 25.47 -8.21
N PHE A 45 -5.51 25.68 -6.96
CA PHE A 45 -6.94 25.77 -6.62
C PHE A 45 -7.18 26.67 -5.40
N VAL A 46 -8.44 27.02 -5.15
CA VAL A 46 -8.85 27.84 -4.01
C VAL A 46 -9.98 27.20 -3.21
N CYS A 47 -9.95 27.36 -1.89
CA CYS A 47 -11.04 27.00 -1.00
C CYS A 47 -11.83 28.26 -0.65
N VAL A 48 -13.13 28.31 -0.99
CA VAL A 48 -13.97 29.52 -0.84
C VAL A 48 -15.35 29.20 -0.27
N PRO A 49 -15.95 30.09 0.55
CA PRO A 49 -17.34 29.91 1.01
C PRO A 49 -18.33 29.89 -0.17
N LEU A 50 -19.18 28.85 -0.23
CA LEU A 50 -20.24 28.74 -1.23
C LEU A 50 -21.29 29.84 -1.09
N VAL A 51 -21.55 30.22 0.16
CA VAL A 51 -22.41 31.33 0.53
C VAL A 51 -21.61 32.25 1.44
N HIS A 52 -21.94 33.54 1.44
CA HIS A 52 -21.27 34.51 2.30
C HIS A 52 -21.30 34.02 3.77
N PRO A 53 -20.14 33.91 4.46
CA PRO A 53 -20.02 33.16 5.71
C PRO A 53 -20.83 33.75 6.88
N LEU A 54 -21.18 35.03 6.80
CA LEU A 54 -22.02 35.74 7.79
C LEU A 54 -23.50 35.80 7.40
N PHE A 55 -23.89 35.27 6.24
CA PHE A 55 -25.26 35.34 5.76
C PHE A 55 -26.12 34.22 6.37
N LYS A 56 -26.64 34.49 7.57
CA LYS A 56 -27.58 33.60 8.26
C LYS A 56 -28.93 33.57 7.54
N ARG A 57 -29.43 32.34 7.32
CA ARG A 57 -30.67 32.04 6.61
C ARG A 57 -31.70 31.44 7.57
N GLU A 58 -32.97 31.75 7.35
CA GLU A 58 -34.11 31.32 8.14
C GLU A 58 -35.07 30.55 7.23
N PHE A 59 -35.56 29.40 7.67
CA PHE A 59 -36.40 28.48 6.88
C PHE A 59 -37.72 28.14 7.59
N ILE A 60 -37.83 28.46 8.89
CA ILE A 60 -38.94 28.00 9.73
C ILE A 60 -40.03 29.07 9.78
N SER A 61 -39.73 30.26 10.29
CA SER A 61 -40.76 31.27 10.60
C SER A 61 -40.28 32.72 10.52
N GLY A 62 -41.22 33.66 10.54
CA GLY A 62 -40.95 35.10 10.51
C GLY A 62 -40.67 35.67 9.12
N PRO A 63 -40.51 37.00 9.00
CA PRO A 63 -40.31 37.68 7.72
C PRO A 63 -38.96 37.31 7.07
N ALA A 64 -37.97 36.90 7.88
CA ALA A 64 -36.64 36.52 7.40
C ALA A 64 -36.65 35.25 6.52
N LYS A 65 -37.65 34.37 6.69
CA LYS A 65 -37.85 33.20 5.83
C LYS A 65 -38.09 33.57 4.37
N ASN A 66 -38.80 34.68 4.15
CA ASN A 66 -39.18 35.17 2.83
C ASN A 66 -38.27 36.32 2.37
N ARG A 67 -37.00 36.35 2.83
CA ARG A 67 -36.04 37.38 2.42
C ARG A 67 -35.91 37.38 0.88
N PRO A 68 -36.15 38.51 0.21
CA PRO A 68 -36.07 38.58 -1.24
C PRO A 68 -34.62 38.58 -1.73
N GLY A 69 -34.43 38.22 -3.01
CA GLY A 69 -33.14 38.23 -3.70
C GLY A 69 -32.39 36.89 -3.65
N PRO A 70 -31.30 36.77 -4.42
CA PRO A 70 -30.50 35.55 -4.45
C PRO A 70 -29.74 35.37 -3.12
N PHE A 71 -29.65 34.13 -2.64
CA PHE A 71 -28.94 33.82 -1.40
C PHE A 71 -27.42 33.73 -1.59
N THR A 72 -26.94 33.65 -2.83
CA THR A 72 -25.51 33.61 -3.18
C THR A 72 -25.27 34.07 -4.63
N ARG A 73 -24.00 34.04 -5.04
CA ARG A 73 -23.53 34.39 -6.39
C ARG A 73 -24.06 33.41 -7.47
N PRO A 74 -24.30 33.87 -8.71
CA PRO A 74 -24.70 32.97 -9.80
C PRO A 74 -23.53 32.08 -10.25
N ASP A 75 -23.84 30.95 -10.88
CA ASP A 75 -22.90 30.01 -11.50
C ASP A 75 -22.12 30.64 -12.67
N LEU A 76 -22.78 31.49 -13.46
CA LEU A 76 -22.26 32.15 -14.66
C LEU A 76 -21.02 33.05 -14.45
N ILE A 77 -20.59 33.27 -13.20
CA ILE A 77 -19.37 34.04 -12.90
C ILE A 77 -18.08 33.34 -13.32
N LEU A 78 -18.11 32.01 -13.49
CA LEU A 78 -16.99 31.19 -13.90
C LEU A 78 -17.46 30.16 -14.94
N SER A 79 -16.51 29.64 -15.72
CA SER A 79 -16.81 28.51 -16.60
C SER A 79 -17.04 27.23 -15.78
N SER A 80 -17.79 26.27 -16.31
CA SER A 80 -17.96 24.96 -15.66
C SER A 80 -16.60 24.27 -15.41
N SER A 81 -15.62 24.49 -16.29
CA SER A 81 -14.27 23.94 -16.10
C SER A 81 -13.58 24.51 -14.86
N ASP A 82 -13.72 25.81 -14.61
CA ASP A 82 -13.10 26.46 -13.46
C ASP A 82 -13.76 26.00 -12.15
N TRP A 83 -15.10 25.88 -12.13
CA TRP A 83 -15.81 25.32 -10.99
C TRP A 83 -15.38 23.89 -10.67
N ASN A 84 -15.26 23.04 -11.70
CA ASN A 84 -14.92 21.64 -11.52
C ASN A 84 -13.48 21.46 -11.02
N ASN A 85 -12.53 22.25 -11.54
CA ASN A 85 -11.10 21.98 -11.36
C ASN A 85 -10.39 22.90 -10.36
N LEU A 86 -10.87 24.13 -10.15
CA LEU A 86 -10.15 25.16 -9.39
C LEU A 86 -10.81 25.54 -8.06
N ILE A 87 -12.04 25.09 -7.81
CA ILE A 87 -12.83 25.51 -6.64
C ILE A 87 -13.12 24.32 -5.71
N ILE A 88 -12.75 24.49 -4.44
CA ILE A 88 -13.22 23.67 -3.33
C ILE A 88 -14.20 24.49 -2.48
N GLY A 89 -15.44 24.01 -2.36
CA GLY A 89 -16.51 24.72 -1.66
C GLY A 89 -16.41 24.59 -0.14
N LYS A 90 -16.47 25.70 0.61
CA LYS A 90 -16.55 25.69 2.08
C LYS A 90 -17.98 25.88 2.52
N PHE A 91 -18.45 25.01 3.42
CA PHE A 91 -19.75 25.21 4.06
C PHE A 91 -19.75 26.39 5.02
N SER A 92 -20.91 27.02 5.18
CA SER A 92 -21.10 28.15 6.07
C SER A 92 -20.68 27.80 7.51
N PRO A 93 -19.83 28.61 8.16
CA PRO A 93 -19.29 28.31 9.49
C PRO A 93 -20.33 28.39 10.62
N LEU A 94 -21.54 28.86 10.31
CA LEU A 94 -22.67 28.99 11.25
C LEU A 94 -23.57 27.74 11.30
N ILE A 95 -23.36 26.77 10.40
CA ILE A 95 -24.12 25.53 10.37
C ILE A 95 -23.80 24.73 11.63
N ASN A 96 -24.83 24.42 12.42
CA ASN A 96 -24.77 23.56 13.59
C ASN A 96 -25.99 22.63 13.64
N VAL A 97 -25.92 21.55 12.86
CA VAL A 97 -26.99 20.54 12.75
C VAL A 97 -27.13 19.66 13.99
N ASP A 98 -26.20 19.75 14.94
CA ASP A 98 -26.22 19.03 16.20
C ASP A 98 -26.55 19.97 17.38
N SER A 99 -27.09 21.15 17.10
CA SER A 99 -27.55 22.09 18.12
C SER A 99 -28.63 21.47 19.01
N ILE A 100 -28.53 21.75 20.31
CA ILE A 100 -29.56 21.38 21.31
C ILE A 100 -30.85 22.16 21.05
N ASP A 101 -30.72 23.41 20.58
CA ASP A 101 -31.85 24.24 20.18
C ASP A 101 -32.47 23.69 18.86
N PRO A 102 -33.75 23.25 18.89
CA PRO A 102 -34.42 22.66 17.73
C PRO A 102 -34.59 23.64 16.55
N VAL A 103 -34.71 24.94 16.82
CA VAL A 103 -34.85 25.98 15.78
C VAL A 103 -33.53 26.16 15.05
N VAL A 104 -32.41 26.24 15.79
CA VAL A 104 -31.06 26.34 15.21
C VAL A 104 -30.71 25.07 14.46
N ARG A 105 -31.03 23.89 15.02
CA ARG A 105 -30.80 22.59 14.38
C ARG A 105 -31.51 22.50 13.05
N LYS A 106 -32.84 22.69 13.03
CA LYS A 106 -33.63 22.59 11.80
C LYS A 106 -33.21 23.62 10.75
N ASN A 107 -32.95 24.87 11.14
CA ASN A 107 -32.42 25.86 10.20
C ASN A 107 -31.04 25.45 9.65
N SER A 108 -30.17 24.87 10.48
CA SER A 108 -28.85 24.38 10.04
C SER A 108 -28.96 23.19 9.09
N GLU A 109 -29.91 22.28 9.31
CA GLU A 109 -30.17 21.13 8.44
C GLU A 109 -30.58 21.61 7.04
N GLU A 110 -31.55 22.53 6.95
CA GLU A 110 -31.98 23.14 5.69
C GLU A 110 -30.84 23.93 5.02
N THR A 111 -30.06 24.65 5.81
CA THR A 111 -28.88 25.41 5.32
C THR A 111 -27.85 24.47 4.70
N LEU A 112 -27.53 23.35 5.36
CA LEU A 112 -26.56 22.36 4.89
C LEU A 112 -27.07 21.66 3.62
N ASN A 113 -28.33 21.25 3.59
CA ASN A 113 -28.94 20.63 2.40
C ASN A 113 -28.94 21.59 1.21
N GLN A 114 -29.25 22.87 1.43
CA GLN A 114 -29.19 23.89 0.38
C GLN A 114 -27.76 24.04 -0.18
N GLU A 115 -26.74 24.08 0.68
CA GLU A 115 -25.34 24.19 0.23
C GLU A 115 -24.82 22.91 -0.45
N LEU A 116 -25.25 21.73 -0.01
CA LEU A 116 -24.94 20.45 -0.69
C LEU A 116 -25.54 20.39 -2.09
N CYS A 117 -26.79 20.83 -2.25
CA CYS A 117 -27.44 20.93 -3.56
C CYS A 117 -26.74 21.96 -4.46
N LEU A 118 -26.34 23.10 -3.89
CA LEU A 118 -25.59 24.11 -4.63
C LEU A 118 -24.22 23.61 -5.11
N ALA A 119 -23.49 22.89 -4.25
CA ALA A 119 -22.22 22.27 -4.62
C ALA A 119 -22.38 21.28 -5.79
N SER A 120 -23.46 20.49 -5.77
CA SER A 120 -23.81 19.58 -6.86
C SER A 120 -24.11 20.35 -8.15
N HIS A 121 -24.87 21.46 -8.04
CA HIS A 121 -25.24 22.30 -9.18
C HIS A 121 -24.04 22.97 -9.86
N PHE A 122 -23.06 23.45 -9.07
CA PHE A 122 -21.82 24.02 -9.61
C PHE A 122 -20.85 22.97 -10.18
N GLY A 123 -21.07 21.67 -9.93
CA GLY A 123 -20.20 20.61 -10.43
C GLY A 123 -18.84 20.52 -9.74
N LEU A 124 -18.74 21.02 -8.50
CA LEU A 124 -17.47 21.10 -7.76
C LEU A 124 -16.78 19.73 -7.65
N SER A 125 -15.44 19.70 -7.65
CA SER A 125 -14.70 18.46 -7.36
C SER A 125 -14.70 18.10 -5.89
N GLY A 126 -14.83 19.08 -4.99
CA GLY A 126 -14.87 18.84 -3.56
C GLY A 126 -15.49 19.96 -2.74
N VAL A 127 -15.96 19.59 -1.55
CA VAL A 127 -16.43 20.50 -0.51
C VAL A 127 -15.71 20.23 0.80
N THR A 128 -15.67 21.21 1.70
CA THR A 128 -14.98 21.08 2.97
C THR A 128 -15.71 21.76 4.12
N PHE A 129 -15.60 21.17 5.31
CA PHE A 129 -16.09 21.73 6.57
C PHE A 129 -15.20 21.30 7.74
N LYS A 130 -15.27 22.05 8.83
CA LYS A 130 -14.43 21.85 10.01
C LYS A 130 -15.20 21.20 11.16
N LEU A 131 -14.68 20.09 11.68
CA LEU A 131 -15.14 19.52 12.96
C LEU A 131 -14.61 20.38 14.11
N ARG A 132 -15.49 20.72 15.06
CA ARG A 132 -15.18 21.62 16.20
C ARG A 132 -15.27 20.95 17.56
N CYS A 133 -15.83 19.75 17.61
CA CYS A 133 -16.19 19.05 18.84
C CYS A 133 -16.19 17.54 18.58
N GLY A 134 -16.22 16.75 19.66
CA GLY A 134 -16.43 15.30 19.61
C GLY A 134 -17.76 14.88 18.98
N VAL A 135 -17.91 13.57 18.77
CA VAL A 135 -18.95 13.02 17.88
C VAL A 135 -20.35 12.99 18.46
N ASP A 136 -20.49 13.04 19.79
CA ASP A 136 -21.78 13.27 20.43
C ASP A 136 -22.46 14.56 19.95
N LYS A 137 -21.69 15.47 19.34
CA LYS A 137 -22.12 16.74 18.76
C LYS A 137 -21.93 16.82 17.24
N ASN A 138 -21.76 15.70 16.54
CA ASN A 138 -21.65 15.64 15.06
C ASN A 138 -22.43 14.45 14.45
N MET A 139 -23.29 13.78 15.21
CA MET A 139 -23.98 12.56 14.77
C MET A 139 -25.04 12.87 13.69
N ASN A 140 -25.76 13.97 13.82
CA ASN A 140 -26.73 14.41 12.82
C ASN A 140 -26.02 14.89 11.55
N LEU A 141 -24.87 15.56 11.69
CA LEU A 141 -24.01 15.90 10.56
C LEU A 141 -23.57 14.66 9.78
N ALA A 142 -23.05 13.65 10.48
CA ALA A 142 -22.64 12.39 9.87
C ALA A 142 -23.80 11.69 9.14
N ARG A 143 -25.00 11.66 9.75
CA ARG A 143 -26.20 11.11 9.13
C ARG A 143 -26.57 11.84 7.83
N ILE A 144 -26.62 13.17 7.83
CA ILE A 144 -26.99 13.97 6.64
C ILE A 144 -25.97 13.77 5.51
N ILE A 145 -24.67 13.81 5.82
CA ILE A 145 -23.62 13.58 4.83
C ILE A 145 -23.69 12.14 4.28
N SER A 146 -23.89 11.15 5.14
CA SER A 146 -24.03 9.74 4.74
C SER A 146 -25.26 9.52 3.85
N ASP A 147 -26.40 10.11 4.21
CA ASP A 147 -27.61 10.09 3.39
C ASP A 147 -27.35 10.67 2.00
N LYS A 148 -26.66 11.82 1.92
CA LYS A 148 -26.35 12.48 0.65
C LYS A 148 -25.39 11.68 -0.22
N VAL A 149 -24.33 11.12 0.38
CA VAL A 149 -23.34 10.31 -0.34
C VAL A 149 -23.98 9.02 -0.88
N ASN A 150 -24.85 8.37 -0.11
CA ASN A 150 -25.43 7.08 -0.48
C ASN A 150 -26.66 7.17 -1.40
N LYS A 151 -27.52 8.19 -1.26
CA LYS A 151 -28.79 8.28 -2.01
C LYS A 151 -28.66 8.98 -3.37
N ASP A 152 -27.75 9.96 -3.48
CA ASP A 152 -27.75 10.90 -4.61
C ASP A 152 -26.54 10.77 -5.56
N ASN A 153 -25.77 9.68 -5.49
CA ASN A 153 -24.52 9.49 -6.26
C ASN A 153 -23.67 10.77 -6.26
N CYS A 154 -23.32 11.24 -5.07
CA CYS A 154 -22.56 12.47 -4.86
C CYS A 154 -21.32 12.50 -5.78
N THR A 155 -21.25 13.46 -6.69
CA THR A 155 -20.19 13.56 -7.71
C THR A 155 -18.91 14.21 -7.19
N PHE A 156 -18.97 14.80 -5.99
CA PHE A 156 -17.87 15.54 -5.38
C PHE A 156 -17.35 14.87 -4.11
N GLN A 157 -16.09 15.15 -3.78
CA GLN A 157 -15.44 14.67 -2.56
C GLN A 157 -15.83 15.53 -1.34
N VAL A 158 -15.90 14.92 -0.16
CA VAL A 158 -16.16 15.63 1.09
C VAL A 158 -14.89 15.62 1.95
N TRP A 159 -14.25 16.78 2.09
CA TRP A 159 -13.01 16.96 2.85
C TRP A 159 -13.32 17.49 4.26
N ILE A 160 -13.18 16.63 5.25
CA ILE A 160 -13.43 16.97 6.65
C ILE A 160 -12.14 17.51 7.27
N GLN A 161 -12.17 18.76 7.75
CA GLN A 161 -11.04 19.39 8.41
C GLN A 161 -11.06 19.04 9.90
N VAL A 162 -10.03 18.34 10.35
CA VAL A 162 -9.83 18.02 11.77
C VAL A 162 -8.48 18.59 12.21
N PRO A 163 -8.44 19.40 13.27
CA PRO A 163 -7.19 19.97 13.75
C PRO A 163 -6.31 18.87 14.39
N MET A 164 -4.99 18.97 14.28
CA MET A 164 -4.07 18.01 14.94
C MET A 164 -4.07 18.13 16.46
N GLU A 165 -4.38 19.32 17.00
CA GLU A 165 -4.51 19.60 18.42
C GLU A 165 -5.87 20.22 18.70
N ASN A 166 -6.47 19.89 19.85
CA ASN A 166 -7.76 20.43 20.24
C ASN A 166 -7.64 21.96 20.40
N PRO A 167 -8.42 22.77 19.67
CA PRO A 167 -8.36 24.22 19.78
C PRO A 167 -8.60 24.72 21.21
N ILE A 168 -9.41 24.01 22.01
CA ILE A 168 -9.62 24.34 23.42
C ILE A 168 -8.30 24.14 24.17
N ARG A 169 -7.68 22.96 24.09
CA ARG A 169 -6.38 22.68 24.74
C ARG A 169 -5.29 23.68 24.33
N GLN A 170 -5.24 24.04 23.04
CA GLN A 170 -4.31 25.05 22.55
C GLN A 170 -4.50 26.41 23.24
N THR A 171 -5.73 26.79 23.60
CA THR A 171 -5.98 28.04 24.36
C THR A 171 -5.57 27.98 25.84
N TYR A 172 -5.36 26.79 26.39
CA TYR A 172 -4.83 26.60 27.75
C TYR A 172 -3.30 26.46 27.77
N SER A 173 -2.64 26.30 26.61
CA SER A 173 -1.17 26.10 26.53
C SER A 173 -0.31 27.19 27.20
N TYR A 174 -0.84 28.41 27.32
CA TYR A 174 -0.19 29.55 27.97
C TYR A 174 -0.73 29.85 29.38
N ARG A 175 -1.68 29.04 29.87
CA ARG A 175 -2.29 29.17 31.19
C ARG A 175 -1.66 28.16 32.14
N THR A 176 -1.52 28.53 33.40
CA THR A 176 -1.02 27.63 34.47
C THR A 176 -2.08 26.66 35.00
N GLU A 177 -3.31 26.76 34.52
CA GLU A 177 -4.43 25.90 34.90
C GLU A 177 -4.47 24.65 34.01
N ASP A 178 -4.77 23.49 34.61
CA ASP A 178 -4.98 22.26 33.86
C ASP A 178 -6.19 22.39 32.93
N CYS A 179 -6.04 21.94 31.69
CA CYS A 179 -7.12 21.95 30.71
C CYS A 179 -8.19 20.93 31.14
N PRO A 180 -9.46 21.35 31.36
CA PRO A 180 -10.53 20.45 31.83
C PRO A 180 -11.05 19.50 30.73
N VAL A 181 -10.49 19.57 29.52
CA VAL A 181 -10.92 18.81 28.33
C VAL A 181 -9.85 17.79 27.94
N GLU A 182 -10.20 16.50 28.05
CA GLU A 182 -9.38 15.36 27.61
C GLU A 182 -9.60 14.98 26.13
N GLU A 183 -10.56 15.61 25.44
CA GLU A 183 -10.93 15.23 24.07
C GLU A 183 -9.76 15.35 23.08
N ASN A 184 -9.43 14.24 22.43
CA ASN A 184 -8.43 14.17 21.38
C ASN A 184 -9.10 14.44 20.01
N PRO A 185 -8.67 15.41 19.19
CA PRO A 185 -9.26 15.67 17.87
C PRO A 185 -9.21 14.47 16.94
N TRP A 186 -8.25 13.58 17.17
CA TRP A 186 -8.23 12.30 16.51
C TRP A 186 -9.49 11.47 16.83
N GLU A 187 -10.01 11.48 18.06
CA GLU A 187 -11.27 10.82 18.40
C GLU A 187 -12.47 11.47 17.68
N TRP A 188 -12.39 12.78 17.38
CA TRP A 188 -13.42 13.47 16.61
C TRP A 188 -13.46 12.94 15.18
N TRP A 189 -12.29 12.78 14.57
CA TRP A 189 -12.14 12.14 13.28
C TRP A 189 -12.56 10.68 13.31
N ASN A 190 -12.14 9.97 14.36
CA ASN A 190 -12.40 8.58 14.58
C ASN A 190 -13.89 8.28 14.65
N VAL A 191 -14.62 8.87 15.57
CA VAL A 191 -16.03 8.46 15.69
C VAL A 191 -16.83 9.01 14.49
N PHE A 192 -16.29 10.00 13.74
CA PHE A 192 -16.88 10.51 12.50
C PHE A 192 -16.63 9.60 11.29
N ARG A 193 -15.50 8.87 11.22
CA ARG A 193 -15.18 7.98 10.07
C ARG A 193 -14.37 6.70 10.32
N ILE A 194 -13.89 6.53 11.54
CA ILE A 194 -13.05 5.49 12.14
C ILE A 194 -11.52 5.66 11.88
N ASP A 195 -10.78 6.12 12.92
CA ASP A 195 -9.33 6.20 13.35
C ASP A 195 -8.08 6.82 12.58
N ARG A 196 -6.82 6.69 13.11
CA ARG A 196 -5.63 7.65 13.11
C ARG A 196 -4.95 7.98 11.77
N TRP A 197 -4.50 9.23 11.57
CA TRP A 197 -3.93 9.79 10.31
C TRP A 197 -2.98 8.92 9.44
N LEU A 198 -2.19 8.00 10.01
CA LEU A 198 -1.38 7.06 9.21
C LEU A 198 -2.23 5.83 8.86
N GLY A 199 -2.33 5.47 7.58
CA GLY A 199 -3.29 4.48 7.09
C GLY A 199 -4.64 5.08 6.69
N GLU A 200 -4.85 6.37 6.95
CA GLU A 200 -6.07 7.09 6.63
C GLU A 200 -5.97 7.74 5.24
N PRO A 201 -7.07 7.82 4.47
CA PRO A 201 -7.12 8.64 3.26
C PRO A 201 -7.09 10.13 3.62
N VAL A 202 -5.90 10.64 3.97
CA VAL A 202 -5.60 12.05 4.12
C VAL A 202 -5.42 12.64 2.72
N ARG A 203 -6.31 13.54 2.33
CA ARG A 203 -6.27 14.18 1.01
C ARG A 203 -5.44 15.45 0.99
N CYS A 204 -5.51 16.23 2.07
CA CYS A 204 -4.82 17.51 2.17
C CYS A 204 -4.30 17.83 3.58
N LEU A 205 -3.21 18.60 3.66
CA LEU A 205 -2.71 19.23 4.89
C LEU A 205 -2.98 20.74 4.85
N ILE A 206 -3.72 21.26 5.82
CA ILE A 206 -3.99 22.69 5.97
C ILE A 206 -2.90 23.32 6.85
N LEU A 207 -2.15 24.27 6.30
CA LEU A 207 -1.04 24.94 6.96
C LEU A 207 -1.38 26.42 7.18
N PRO A 208 -1.63 26.85 8.42
CA PRO A 208 -1.74 28.27 8.75
C PRO A 208 -0.45 29.03 8.48
N THR A 209 -0.55 30.25 7.93
CA THR A 209 0.61 31.16 7.77
C THR A 209 1.30 31.48 9.09
N THR A 210 0.60 31.31 10.21
CA THR A 210 1.15 31.48 11.56
C THR A 210 2.18 30.43 11.97
N LEU A 211 2.20 29.25 11.32
CA LEU A 211 3.16 28.17 11.61
C LEU A 211 4.57 28.43 11.08
N PHE A 212 4.70 29.30 10.08
CA PHE A 212 5.99 29.56 9.43
C PHE A 212 6.82 30.53 10.26
N LEU A 213 8.08 30.13 10.46
CA LEU A 213 9.14 30.92 11.09
C LEU A 213 9.87 31.73 10.01
N THR A 214 10.54 32.81 10.42
CA THR A 214 11.36 33.62 9.51
C THR A 214 12.82 33.19 9.61
N ASN A 215 13.43 32.80 8.48
CA ASN A 215 14.86 32.51 8.45
C ASN A 215 15.72 33.79 8.46
N LYS A 216 17.05 33.65 8.59
CA LYS A 216 18.00 34.79 8.58
C LYS A 216 17.91 35.68 7.32
N LYS A 217 17.38 35.16 6.22
CA LYS A 217 17.21 35.87 4.94
C LYS A 217 15.81 36.50 4.77
N GLY A 218 14.93 36.40 5.78
CA GLY A 218 13.59 36.98 5.75
C GLY A 218 12.51 36.12 5.07
N TYR A 219 12.78 34.85 4.76
CA TYR A 219 11.82 33.94 4.10
C TYR A 219 11.12 33.00 5.07
N PRO A 220 9.86 32.59 4.77
CA PRO A 220 9.12 31.60 5.55
C PRO A 220 9.80 30.23 5.52
N VAL A 221 9.97 29.61 6.68
CA VAL A 221 10.46 28.24 6.85
C VAL A 221 9.71 27.55 7.98
N LEU A 222 9.57 26.22 7.92
CA LEU A 222 8.99 25.43 9.00
C LEU A 222 10.06 25.01 10.01
N SER A 223 9.68 24.82 11.26
CA SER A 223 10.54 24.15 12.26
C SER A 223 10.93 22.74 11.81
N LYS A 224 11.99 22.15 12.39
CA LYS A 224 12.42 20.78 12.04
C LYS A 224 11.33 19.73 12.27
N ALA A 225 10.57 19.82 13.36
CA ALA A 225 9.46 18.91 13.64
C ALA A 225 8.36 18.98 12.55
N HIS A 226 7.96 20.20 12.18
CA HIS A 226 6.99 20.42 11.09
C HIS A 226 7.53 19.96 9.72
N GLN A 227 8.82 20.14 9.44
CA GLN A 227 9.43 19.61 8.21
C GLN A 227 9.31 18.08 8.15
N VAL A 228 9.63 17.36 9.24
CA VAL A 228 9.50 15.89 9.29
C VAL A 228 8.07 15.46 8.97
N LEU A 229 7.08 16.14 9.54
CA LEU A 229 5.67 15.86 9.30
C LEU A 229 5.26 16.10 7.84
N VAL A 230 5.57 17.29 7.29
CA VAL A 230 5.27 17.64 5.89
C VAL A 230 5.92 16.65 4.93
N LYS A 231 7.17 16.26 5.17
CA LYS A 231 7.87 15.27 4.35
C LYS A 231 7.21 13.90 4.36
N ARG A 232 6.73 13.43 5.52
CA ARG A 232 6.00 12.15 5.62
C ARG A 232 4.73 12.14 4.76
N PHE A 233 3.97 13.23 4.76
CA PHE A 233 2.76 13.36 3.94
C PHE A 233 3.04 13.69 2.47
N ALA A 234 4.18 14.31 2.16
CA ALA A 234 4.60 14.55 0.79
C ALA A 234 4.82 13.24 0.00
N VAL A 235 5.37 12.22 0.65
CA VAL A 235 5.55 10.87 0.05
C VAL A 235 4.20 10.22 -0.30
N LEU A 236 3.14 10.55 0.44
CA LEU A 236 1.76 10.07 0.17
C LEU A 236 1.01 10.91 -0.88
N GLU A 237 1.72 11.80 -1.58
CA GLU A 237 1.17 12.74 -2.57
C GLU A 237 -0.01 13.61 -2.07
N VAL A 238 0.02 14.00 -0.79
CA VAL A 238 -1.01 14.85 -0.18
C VAL A 238 -0.93 16.29 -0.67
N GLN A 239 -2.09 16.91 -0.94
CA GLN A 239 -2.17 18.32 -1.35
C GLN A 239 -1.96 19.25 -0.16
N PHE A 240 -1.33 20.41 -0.36
CA PHE A 240 -1.17 21.40 0.72
C PHE A 240 -2.17 22.55 0.56
N ILE A 241 -2.78 23.01 1.63
CA ILE A 241 -3.66 24.18 1.62
C ILE A 241 -3.09 25.23 2.56
N LEU A 242 -2.76 26.41 2.04
CA LEU A 242 -2.31 27.53 2.88
C LEU A 242 -3.52 28.34 3.35
N THR A 243 -3.62 28.61 4.65
CA THR A 243 -4.71 29.42 5.23
C THR A 243 -4.17 30.59 6.07
N GLY A 244 -4.89 31.71 6.07
CA GLY A 244 -4.56 32.91 6.84
C GLY A 244 -3.91 34.03 6.02
N ALA A 245 -3.76 35.19 6.66
CA ALA A 245 -3.21 36.38 6.01
C ALA A 245 -1.70 36.23 5.71
N SER A 246 -1.24 36.82 4.61
CA SER A 246 0.19 36.85 4.30
C SER A 246 0.95 37.70 5.31
N ARG A 247 1.98 37.11 5.91
CA ARG A 247 2.93 37.78 6.83
C ARG A 247 4.22 38.26 6.14
N TYR A 248 4.33 38.04 4.83
CA TYR A 248 5.47 38.44 4.00
C TYR A 248 5.01 39.22 2.77
N GLN A 249 5.96 39.80 2.03
CA GLN A 249 5.70 40.62 0.84
C GLN A 249 4.88 39.87 -0.23
N SER A 250 5.10 38.57 -0.39
CA SER A 250 4.36 37.75 -1.36
C SER A 250 3.95 36.42 -0.74
N ILE A 251 2.71 36.01 -1.01
CA ILE A 251 2.19 34.70 -0.60
C ILE A 251 2.86 33.54 -1.38
N SER A 252 3.49 33.84 -2.52
CA SER A 252 4.27 32.87 -3.30
C SER A 252 5.49 32.32 -2.54
N TYR A 253 5.98 33.04 -1.52
CA TYR A 253 7.13 32.58 -0.73
C TYR A 253 6.83 31.30 0.05
N TYR A 254 5.58 31.13 0.51
CA TYR A 254 5.15 29.89 1.16
C TYR A 254 5.13 28.73 0.17
N HIS A 255 4.54 28.94 -1.01
CA HIS A 255 4.52 27.96 -2.09
C HIS A 255 5.94 27.50 -2.46
N ASN A 256 6.85 28.44 -2.72
CA ASN A 256 8.23 28.12 -3.09
C ASN A 256 8.95 27.28 -2.00
N TYR A 257 8.64 27.51 -0.72
CA TYR A 257 9.20 26.71 0.36
C TYR A 257 8.60 25.30 0.44
N LEU A 258 7.28 25.15 0.22
CA LEU A 258 6.62 23.85 0.14
C LEU A 258 7.13 23.04 -1.07
N ASP A 259 7.29 23.68 -2.23
CA ASP A 259 7.89 23.09 -3.43
C ASP A 259 9.34 22.65 -3.18
N TYR A 260 10.13 23.46 -2.46
CA TYR A 260 11.47 23.07 -2.03
C TYR A 260 11.46 21.81 -1.14
N LEU A 261 10.55 21.74 -0.16
CA LEU A 261 10.42 20.55 0.69
C LEU A 261 9.97 19.32 -0.11
N TRP A 262 9.01 19.50 -1.01
CA TRP A 262 8.48 18.46 -1.88
C TRP A 262 9.55 17.86 -2.79
N LYS A 263 10.33 18.71 -3.48
CA LYS A 263 11.46 18.28 -4.32
C LYS A 263 12.51 17.50 -3.52
N GLY A 264 12.71 17.86 -2.25
CA GLY A 264 13.59 17.12 -1.34
C GLY A 264 13.04 15.78 -0.84
N CYS A 265 11.79 15.42 -1.17
CA CYS A 265 11.17 14.13 -0.79
C CYS A 265 11.08 13.13 -1.93
N GLN A 266 11.18 13.58 -3.19
CA GLN A 266 11.15 12.66 -4.33
C GLN A 266 12.44 11.86 -4.35
N SER A 267 12.38 10.59 -3.92
CA SER A 267 13.46 9.63 -4.10
C SER A 267 13.43 9.12 -5.54
N ASP A 268 14.60 9.07 -6.16
CA ASP A 268 14.81 8.63 -7.54
C ASP A 268 15.42 7.21 -7.59
N GLY A 269 15.22 6.43 -6.51
CA GLY A 269 15.75 5.08 -6.38
C GLY A 269 15.12 4.09 -7.36
N THR A 270 15.83 2.99 -7.62
CA THR A 270 15.39 1.97 -8.58
C THR A 270 14.08 1.32 -8.15
N VAL A 271 13.95 1.01 -6.86
CA VAL A 271 12.75 0.39 -6.27
C VAL A 271 11.55 1.32 -6.38
N GLU A 272 11.70 2.60 -6.01
CA GLU A 272 10.60 3.57 -6.06
C GLU A 272 10.14 3.87 -7.48
N ARG A 273 11.07 3.90 -8.45
CA ARG A 273 10.71 4.05 -9.86
C ARG A 273 9.91 2.85 -10.38
N PHE A 274 10.26 1.65 -9.95
CA PHE A 274 9.54 0.43 -10.32
C PHE A 274 8.18 0.33 -9.63
N ALA A 275 8.10 0.72 -8.35
CA ALA A 275 6.88 0.67 -7.54
C ALA A 275 5.85 1.76 -7.91
N ARG A 276 6.26 2.76 -8.71
CA ARG A 276 5.39 3.87 -9.09
C ARG A 276 4.15 3.40 -9.85
N GLY A 277 2.97 3.74 -9.33
CA GLY A 277 1.68 3.31 -9.83
C GLY A 277 1.13 2.04 -9.16
N TYR A 278 1.92 1.36 -8.34
CA TYR A 278 1.52 0.17 -7.58
C TYR A 278 1.25 0.48 -6.10
N GLU A 279 1.37 1.73 -5.67
CA GLU A 279 1.21 2.15 -4.28
C GLU A 279 -0.20 1.83 -3.76
N ASP A 280 -0.26 0.96 -2.75
CA ASP A 280 -1.46 0.37 -2.17
C ASP A 280 -2.36 -0.37 -3.18
N TYR A 281 -1.92 -0.64 -4.42
CA TYR A 281 -2.71 -1.34 -5.42
C TYR A 281 -2.74 -2.86 -5.14
N LEU A 282 -3.95 -3.36 -4.82
CA LEU A 282 -4.19 -4.77 -4.51
C LEU A 282 -4.10 -5.65 -5.76
N GLN A 283 -3.24 -6.67 -5.71
CA GLN A 283 -3.05 -7.67 -6.76
C GLN A 283 -3.28 -9.07 -6.22
N CYS A 284 -3.84 -9.96 -7.03
CA CYS A 284 -3.88 -11.38 -6.68
C CYS A 284 -2.45 -11.95 -6.71
N PRO A 285 -2.03 -12.73 -5.70
CA PRO A 285 -0.77 -13.47 -5.77
C PRO A 285 -0.74 -14.38 -7.00
N LEU A 286 0.42 -14.46 -7.66
CA LEU A 286 0.62 -15.36 -8.79
C LEU A 286 0.53 -16.82 -8.34
N GLN A 287 0.16 -17.71 -9.26
CA GLN A 287 0.16 -19.16 -9.04
C GLN A 287 0.88 -19.88 -10.19
N PRO A 288 2.23 -19.78 -10.29
CA PRO A 288 2.97 -20.29 -11.45
C PRO A 288 2.89 -21.81 -11.65
N LEU A 289 2.54 -22.57 -10.60
CA LEU A 289 2.29 -24.01 -10.72
C LEU A 289 0.96 -24.29 -11.44
N MET A 290 -0.11 -23.64 -11.00
CA MET A 290 -1.46 -23.82 -11.56
C MET A 290 -1.60 -23.17 -12.94
N ASP A 291 -1.07 -21.97 -13.11
CA ASP A 291 -1.19 -21.16 -14.32
C ASP A 291 0.13 -21.12 -15.10
N ASN A 292 0.06 -20.93 -16.42
CA ASN A 292 1.24 -20.67 -17.23
C ASN A 292 1.44 -19.15 -17.34
N LEU A 293 2.56 -18.64 -16.82
CA LEU A 293 2.85 -17.22 -16.83
C LEU A 293 3.06 -16.69 -18.25
N GLU A 294 2.67 -15.42 -18.45
CA GLU A 294 2.87 -14.70 -19.69
C GLU A 294 4.33 -14.23 -19.84
N SER A 295 4.77 -14.01 -21.08
CA SER A 295 6.15 -13.58 -21.37
C SER A 295 6.53 -12.27 -20.67
N GLN A 296 5.59 -11.33 -20.56
CA GLN A 296 5.81 -10.03 -19.89
C GLN A 296 6.05 -10.21 -18.39
N THR A 297 5.40 -11.18 -17.75
CA THR A 297 5.60 -11.48 -16.32
C THR A 297 7.04 -11.96 -16.07
N TYR A 298 7.56 -12.86 -16.91
CA TYR A 298 8.98 -13.26 -16.83
C TYR A 298 9.92 -12.07 -17.08
N GLU A 299 9.63 -11.21 -18.05
CA GLU A 299 10.45 -10.03 -18.32
C GLU A 299 10.51 -9.07 -17.12
N ILE A 300 9.41 -8.91 -16.38
CA ILE A 300 9.39 -8.13 -15.15
C ILE A 300 10.29 -8.77 -14.09
N PHE A 301 10.23 -10.10 -13.91
CA PHE A 301 11.10 -10.81 -12.97
C PHE A 301 12.58 -10.68 -13.33
N GLU A 302 12.91 -10.64 -14.62
CA GLU A 302 14.27 -10.56 -15.14
C GLU A 302 14.89 -9.17 -14.99
N LYS A 303 14.07 -8.13 -14.77
CA LYS A 303 14.56 -6.77 -14.57
C LYS A 303 15.26 -6.56 -13.23
N ASP A 304 15.05 -7.44 -12.25
CA ASP A 304 15.70 -7.35 -10.94
C ASP A 304 17.13 -7.92 -10.98
N PRO A 305 18.17 -7.07 -10.94
CA PRO A 305 19.55 -7.54 -11.04
C PRO A 305 20.04 -8.15 -9.72
N VAL A 306 19.47 -7.74 -8.58
CA VAL A 306 19.92 -8.18 -7.25
C VAL A 306 19.59 -9.64 -7.07
N LYS A 307 18.36 -10.05 -7.40
CA LYS A 307 17.91 -11.44 -7.30
C LYS A 307 18.90 -12.41 -7.96
N TYR A 308 19.16 -12.26 -9.25
CA TYR A 308 20.01 -13.20 -9.97
C TYR A 308 21.49 -13.09 -9.60
N ARG A 309 21.97 -11.93 -9.16
CA ARG A 309 23.31 -11.78 -8.61
C ARG A 309 23.49 -12.61 -7.35
N GLU A 310 22.57 -12.52 -6.39
CA GLU A 310 22.65 -13.31 -5.16
C GLU A 310 22.52 -14.81 -5.43
N TYR A 311 21.63 -15.22 -6.37
CA TYR A 311 21.58 -16.62 -6.82
C TYR A 311 22.91 -17.06 -7.46
N GLN A 312 23.51 -16.27 -8.34
CA GLN A 312 24.81 -16.59 -8.94
C GLN A 312 25.90 -16.75 -7.88
N SER A 313 25.95 -15.84 -6.89
CA SER A 313 26.89 -15.93 -5.77
C SER A 313 26.64 -17.18 -4.92
N ALA A 314 25.38 -17.54 -4.64
CA ALA A 314 25.03 -18.75 -3.90
C ALA A 314 25.45 -20.02 -4.65
N ILE A 315 25.20 -20.07 -5.96
CA ILE A 315 25.59 -21.21 -6.81
C ILE A 315 27.11 -21.32 -6.87
N TYR A 316 27.83 -20.21 -6.99
CA TYR A 316 29.30 -20.19 -6.98
C TYR A 316 29.89 -20.77 -5.69
N GLU A 317 29.38 -20.34 -4.52
CA GLU A 317 29.84 -20.88 -3.23
C GLU A 317 29.42 -22.35 -3.03
N ALA A 318 28.26 -22.76 -3.56
CA ALA A 318 27.84 -24.16 -3.55
C ALA A 318 28.76 -25.03 -4.42
N ILE A 319 29.13 -24.58 -5.63
CA ILE A 319 30.09 -25.25 -6.51
C ILE A 319 31.43 -25.44 -5.79
N LYS A 320 31.96 -24.38 -5.15
CA LYS A 320 33.19 -24.46 -4.35
C LYS A 320 33.10 -25.48 -3.22
N ALA A 321 31.97 -25.53 -2.52
CA ALA A 321 31.75 -26.49 -1.46
C ALA A 321 31.70 -27.94 -1.98
N ILE A 322 31.06 -28.19 -3.12
CA ILE A 322 31.07 -29.50 -3.77
C ILE A 322 32.50 -29.90 -4.17
N ILE A 323 33.26 -29.00 -4.81
CA ILE A 323 34.66 -29.26 -5.18
C ILE A 323 35.49 -29.66 -3.96
N SER A 324 35.30 -29.00 -2.81
CA SER A 324 36.07 -29.29 -1.59
C SER A 324 35.80 -30.68 -0.99
N LYS A 325 34.65 -31.27 -1.32
CA LYS A 325 34.23 -32.61 -0.87
C LYS A 325 34.54 -33.71 -1.90
N MET A 326 34.89 -33.34 -3.13
CA MET A 326 35.19 -34.31 -4.18
C MET A 326 36.58 -34.91 -3.93
N GLU A 327 36.62 -36.22 -3.66
CA GLU A 327 37.87 -36.96 -3.43
C GLU A 327 38.59 -37.38 -4.73
N GLU A 328 37.97 -37.24 -5.92
CA GLU A 328 38.57 -37.62 -7.20
C GLU A 328 38.27 -36.65 -8.35
N GLU A 329 39.24 -36.52 -9.26
CA GLU A 329 39.36 -35.54 -10.36
C GLU A 329 38.43 -35.73 -11.58
N GLU A 330 37.37 -36.55 -11.55
CA GLU A 330 36.74 -36.98 -12.83
C GLU A 330 35.20 -36.92 -12.96
N ARG A 331 34.44 -36.39 -12.00
CA ARG A 331 32.98 -36.25 -12.20
C ARG A 331 32.53 -34.82 -12.48
N THR A 332 31.83 -34.63 -13.60
CA THR A 332 31.16 -33.37 -13.93
C THR A 332 30.09 -33.06 -12.89
N ILE A 333 30.05 -31.81 -12.41
CA ILE A 333 29.04 -31.35 -11.45
C ILE A 333 27.70 -31.25 -12.17
N VAL A 334 26.67 -31.89 -11.63
CA VAL A 334 25.32 -31.87 -12.19
C VAL A 334 24.46 -30.84 -11.47
N ILE A 335 23.98 -29.83 -12.19
CA ILE A 335 23.08 -28.80 -11.66
C ILE A 335 21.69 -28.98 -12.27
N MET A 336 20.65 -29.07 -11.45
CA MET A 336 19.27 -29.08 -11.92
C MET A 336 18.60 -27.76 -11.56
N VAL A 337 18.28 -26.94 -12.56
CA VAL A 337 17.48 -25.73 -12.41
C VAL A 337 16.02 -26.11 -12.61
N VAL A 338 15.23 -26.15 -11.53
CA VAL A 338 13.82 -26.57 -11.56
C VAL A 338 12.89 -25.37 -11.44
N GLY A 339 11.99 -25.22 -12.41
CA GLY A 339 11.28 -23.96 -12.65
C GLY A 339 12.16 -22.95 -13.38
N ALA A 340 12.75 -23.35 -14.51
CA ALA A 340 13.76 -22.58 -15.21
C ALA A 340 13.24 -21.27 -15.86
N GLY A 341 11.93 -21.12 -16.06
CA GLY A 341 11.33 -19.97 -16.70
C GLY A 341 11.91 -19.73 -18.10
N ARG A 342 12.37 -18.50 -18.38
CA ARG A 342 13.08 -18.18 -19.61
C ARG A 342 14.61 -18.32 -19.51
N GLY A 343 15.11 -18.91 -18.43
CA GLY A 343 16.52 -19.29 -18.27
C GLY A 343 17.48 -18.36 -17.50
N PRO A 344 17.08 -17.30 -16.76
CA PRO A 344 18.06 -16.45 -16.09
C PRO A 344 18.89 -17.21 -15.04
N LEU A 345 18.31 -18.17 -14.33
CA LEU A 345 19.06 -19.02 -13.37
C LEU A 345 19.94 -20.07 -14.05
N VAL A 346 19.60 -20.49 -15.26
CA VAL A 346 20.47 -21.35 -16.09
C VAL A 346 21.73 -20.57 -16.46
N THR A 347 21.56 -19.33 -16.94
CA THR A 347 22.68 -18.42 -17.23
C THR A 347 23.50 -18.10 -15.98
N ALA A 348 22.86 -17.81 -14.84
CA ALA A 348 23.55 -17.58 -13.57
C ALA A 348 24.38 -18.80 -13.14
N SER A 349 23.85 -20.02 -13.35
CA SER A 349 24.56 -21.27 -13.04
C SER A 349 25.80 -21.47 -13.93
N LEU A 350 25.68 -21.19 -15.24
CA LEU A 350 26.81 -21.23 -16.17
C LEU A 350 27.90 -20.21 -15.81
N ASN A 351 27.50 -18.98 -15.49
CA ASN A 351 28.43 -17.93 -15.07
C ASN A 351 29.15 -18.31 -13.77
N ALA A 352 28.42 -18.86 -12.79
CA ALA A 352 28.99 -19.32 -11.53
C ALA A 352 30.00 -20.46 -11.75
N ALA A 353 29.71 -21.39 -12.66
CA ALA A 353 30.61 -22.47 -13.04
C ALA A 353 31.89 -21.95 -13.72
N GLU A 354 31.76 -20.98 -14.63
CA GLU A 354 32.90 -20.31 -15.27
C GLU A 354 33.78 -19.58 -14.24
N MET A 355 33.17 -18.83 -13.32
CA MET A 355 33.87 -18.17 -12.20
C MET A 355 34.62 -19.17 -11.30
N ALA A 356 34.10 -20.39 -11.15
CA ALA A 356 34.72 -21.46 -10.39
C ALA A 356 35.70 -22.31 -11.20
N TYR A 357 35.92 -22.00 -12.48
CA TYR A 357 36.74 -22.79 -13.42
C TYR A 357 36.36 -24.28 -13.44
N ARG A 358 35.05 -24.57 -13.42
CA ARG A 358 34.52 -25.94 -13.49
C ARG A 358 33.56 -26.12 -14.66
N GLU A 359 33.69 -27.28 -15.30
CA GLU A 359 32.68 -27.77 -16.24
C GLU A 359 31.50 -28.35 -15.46
N VAL A 360 30.29 -28.00 -15.92
CA VAL A 360 29.03 -28.40 -15.31
C VAL A 360 28.09 -28.94 -16.38
N LYS A 361 27.22 -29.86 -15.97
CA LYS A 361 26.10 -30.34 -16.77
C LYS A 361 24.82 -29.81 -16.15
N ILE A 362 24.01 -29.10 -16.93
CA ILE A 362 22.80 -28.44 -16.41
C ILE A 362 21.55 -29.07 -17.01
N TYR A 363 20.56 -29.37 -16.16
CA TYR A 363 19.19 -29.66 -16.59
C TYR A 363 18.30 -28.46 -16.29
N ALA A 364 17.66 -27.90 -17.31
CA ALA A 364 16.70 -26.82 -17.19
C ALA A 364 15.28 -27.38 -17.29
N VAL A 365 14.63 -27.59 -16.14
CA VAL A 365 13.30 -28.22 -16.05
C VAL A 365 12.23 -27.14 -15.96
N GLU A 366 11.26 -27.17 -16.88
CA GLU A 366 10.17 -26.21 -16.93
C GLU A 366 8.88 -26.88 -17.42
N LYS A 367 7.76 -26.59 -16.74
CA LYS A 367 6.44 -27.16 -17.05
C LYS A 367 5.65 -26.30 -18.03
N ASN A 368 5.89 -24.99 -18.07
CA ASN A 368 5.23 -24.07 -18.98
C ASN A 368 5.77 -24.26 -20.41
N PRO A 369 4.98 -24.85 -21.34
CA PRO A 369 5.46 -25.16 -22.68
C PRO A 369 5.84 -23.91 -23.47
N ASN A 370 5.29 -22.74 -23.13
CA ASN A 370 5.63 -21.49 -23.80
C ASN A 370 7.03 -21.00 -23.44
N ALA A 371 7.42 -21.14 -22.17
CA ALA A 371 8.76 -20.77 -21.69
C ALA A 371 9.83 -21.76 -22.20
N VAL A 372 9.46 -23.04 -22.34
CA VAL A 372 10.30 -24.08 -22.94
C VAL A 372 10.75 -23.72 -24.36
N ILE A 373 9.91 -23.08 -25.18
CA ILE A 373 10.30 -22.64 -26.53
C ILE A 373 11.50 -21.67 -26.46
N THR A 374 11.49 -20.75 -25.49
CA THR A 374 12.61 -19.83 -25.24
C THR A 374 13.84 -20.60 -24.77
N LEU A 375 13.69 -21.53 -23.83
CA LEU A 375 14.79 -22.36 -23.33
C LEU A 375 15.44 -23.20 -24.45
N GLN A 376 14.65 -23.79 -25.35
CA GLN A 376 15.15 -24.58 -26.47
C GLN A 376 15.92 -23.73 -27.50
N ALA A 377 15.47 -22.49 -27.74
CA ALA A 377 16.21 -21.54 -28.57
C ALA A 377 17.55 -21.18 -27.91
N LEU A 378 17.57 -20.86 -26.61
CA LEU A 378 18.79 -20.59 -25.86
C LEU A 378 19.74 -21.80 -25.82
N GLN A 379 19.19 -23.01 -25.68
CA GLN A 379 19.96 -24.25 -25.75
C GLN A 379 20.64 -24.41 -27.10
N ARG A 380 19.90 -24.26 -28.21
CA ARG A 380 20.45 -24.41 -29.56
C ARG A 380 21.50 -23.35 -29.88
N ASP A 381 21.21 -22.09 -29.54
CA ASP A 381 21.96 -20.94 -30.04
C ASP A 381 23.11 -20.52 -29.11
N MET A 382 22.98 -20.75 -27.79
CA MET A 382 23.95 -20.29 -26.78
C MET A 382 24.55 -21.43 -25.95
N TRP A 383 23.71 -22.22 -25.26
CA TRP A 383 24.20 -23.14 -24.22
C TRP A 383 24.74 -24.47 -24.76
N LYS A 384 24.28 -24.89 -25.95
CA LYS A 384 24.67 -26.12 -26.65
C LYS A 384 24.52 -27.35 -25.75
N GLU A 385 25.50 -28.26 -25.80
CA GLU A 385 25.51 -29.52 -25.06
C GLU A 385 25.65 -29.36 -23.54
N LYS A 386 25.96 -28.15 -23.03
CA LYS A 386 26.11 -27.91 -21.58
C LYS A 386 24.77 -27.92 -20.84
N VAL A 387 23.68 -27.62 -21.54
CA VAL A 387 22.33 -27.55 -20.96
C VAL A 387 21.41 -28.53 -21.67
N THR A 388 20.66 -29.32 -20.90
CA THR A 388 19.55 -30.14 -21.40
C THR A 388 18.24 -29.53 -20.93
N VAL A 389 17.40 -29.09 -21.87
CA VAL A 389 16.05 -28.58 -21.56
C VAL A 389 15.08 -29.74 -21.40
N VAL A 390 14.33 -29.73 -20.29
CA VAL A 390 13.33 -30.76 -19.96
C VAL A 390 11.96 -30.11 -19.81
N SER A 391 11.05 -30.44 -20.71
CA SER A 391 9.67 -29.93 -20.73
C SER A 391 8.76 -30.84 -19.91
N CYS A 392 8.72 -30.66 -18.59
CA CYS A 392 7.87 -31.46 -17.70
C CYS A 392 7.62 -30.76 -16.37
N ASP A 393 6.58 -31.21 -15.66
CA ASP A 393 6.46 -30.94 -14.24
C ASP A 393 7.59 -31.66 -13.48
N MET A 394 8.31 -30.92 -12.64
CA MET A 394 9.44 -31.45 -11.89
C MET A 394 9.04 -32.60 -10.95
N ARG A 395 7.77 -32.66 -10.53
CA ARG A 395 7.23 -33.70 -9.64
C ARG A 395 7.05 -35.03 -10.35
N GLU A 396 6.88 -35.01 -11.67
CA GLU A 396 6.69 -36.18 -12.52
C GLU A 396 7.99 -36.63 -13.22
N TRP A 397 9.03 -35.79 -13.17
CA TRP A 397 10.29 -36.08 -13.84
C TRP A 397 11.11 -37.16 -13.12
N ASN A 398 11.66 -38.09 -13.90
CA ASN A 398 12.68 -39.04 -13.43
C ASN A 398 14.01 -38.73 -14.14
N PRO A 399 14.94 -38.02 -13.49
CA PRO A 399 16.21 -37.64 -14.11
C PRO A 399 17.09 -38.88 -14.35
N PRO A 400 17.93 -38.85 -15.40
CA PRO A 400 18.82 -39.96 -15.73
C PRO A 400 19.98 -40.13 -14.73
N GLU A 401 20.28 -39.11 -13.92
CA GLU A 401 21.36 -39.07 -12.94
C GLU A 401 20.99 -38.17 -11.76
N LYS A 402 21.64 -38.34 -10.60
CA LYS A 402 21.40 -37.50 -9.41
C LYS A 402 22.10 -36.13 -9.55
N ALA A 403 21.52 -35.09 -8.96
CA ALA A 403 22.07 -33.74 -8.92
C ALA A 403 23.08 -33.54 -7.78
N ASP A 404 24.13 -32.78 -8.04
CA ASP A 404 24.99 -32.18 -7.01
C ASP A 404 24.35 -30.93 -6.41
N ILE A 405 23.72 -30.12 -7.26
CA ILE A 405 23.09 -28.87 -6.87
C ILE A 405 21.70 -28.81 -7.52
N ILE A 406 20.66 -28.58 -6.71
CA ILE A 406 19.33 -28.21 -7.22
C ILE A 406 19.13 -26.72 -6.95
N VAL A 407 18.71 -25.99 -7.98
CA VAL A 407 18.46 -24.54 -7.92
C VAL A 407 17.00 -24.29 -8.32
N SER A 408 16.30 -23.50 -7.53
CA SER A 408 14.91 -23.12 -7.81
C SER A 408 14.62 -21.70 -7.34
N GLU A 409 13.67 -21.04 -7.97
CA GLU A 409 13.09 -19.78 -7.52
C GLU A 409 11.58 -19.89 -7.71
N LEU A 410 10.95 -20.46 -6.68
CA LEU A 410 9.51 -20.78 -6.62
C LEU A 410 8.85 -20.04 -5.45
N LEU A 411 9.42 -18.88 -5.08
CA LEU A 411 9.04 -18.16 -3.88
C LEU A 411 8.03 -17.06 -4.22
N GLY A 412 6.92 -17.05 -3.51
CA GLY A 412 6.02 -15.90 -3.52
C GLY A 412 6.36 -14.88 -2.44
N SER A 413 5.58 -13.80 -2.37
CA SER A 413 5.70 -12.74 -1.34
C SER A 413 5.58 -13.22 0.11
N PHE A 414 5.08 -14.42 0.34
CA PHE A 414 4.98 -15.07 1.64
C PHE A 414 5.89 -16.30 1.75
N GLY A 415 6.90 -16.40 0.88
CA GLY A 415 7.83 -17.53 0.81
C GLY A 415 7.20 -18.76 0.17
N ASP A 416 6.28 -19.41 0.86
CA ASP A 416 5.72 -20.72 0.46
C ASP A 416 4.40 -20.65 -0.33
N ASN A 417 3.86 -19.44 -0.57
CA ASN A 417 2.56 -19.24 -1.24
C ASN A 417 2.55 -19.51 -2.76
N GLU A 418 3.66 -19.99 -3.32
CA GLU A 418 3.77 -20.50 -4.70
C GLU A 418 4.16 -21.99 -4.73
N LEU A 419 3.95 -22.69 -3.61
CA LEU A 419 4.08 -24.16 -3.48
C LEU A 419 5.51 -24.70 -3.67
N SER A 420 6.52 -23.86 -3.40
CA SER A 420 7.92 -24.31 -3.34
C SER A 420 8.10 -25.59 -2.50
N PRO A 421 7.49 -25.77 -1.31
CA PRO A 421 7.65 -27.01 -0.54
C PRO A 421 7.22 -28.26 -1.32
N GLU A 422 5.98 -28.26 -1.84
CA GLU A 422 5.41 -29.42 -2.55
C GLU A 422 6.13 -29.72 -3.88
N CYS A 423 6.62 -28.69 -4.55
CA CYS A 423 7.44 -28.83 -5.75
C CYS A 423 8.79 -29.49 -5.44
N LEU A 424 9.50 -29.00 -4.42
CA LEU A 424 10.85 -29.44 -4.10
C LEU A 424 10.89 -30.82 -3.43
N ASP A 425 9.93 -31.16 -2.56
CA ASP A 425 9.91 -32.45 -1.86
C ASP A 425 10.03 -33.65 -2.81
N ASN A 426 9.46 -33.54 -4.02
CA ASN A 426 9.51 -34.60 -5.03
C ASN A 426 10.81 -34.65 -5.82
N VAL A 427 11.47 -33.51 -6.01
CA VAL A 427 12.71 -33.41 -6.81
C VAL A 427 13.93 -33.73 -5.95
N LEU A 428 13.90 -33.37 -4.67
CA LEU A 428 15.02 -33.52 -3.75
C LEU A 428 15.41 -34.99 -3.52
N LYS A 429 14.54 -35.97 -3.81
CA LYS A 429 14.91 -37.40 -3.83
C LYS A 429 15.99 -37.74 -4.86
N PHE A 430 16.17 -36.89 -5.87
CA PHE A 430 17.21 -36.98 -6.89
C PHE A 430 18.45 -36.16 -6.56
N LEU A 431 18.48 -35.45 -5.42
CA LEU A 431 19.69 -34.87 -4.89
C LEU A 431 20.62 -35.98 -4.37
N ARG A 432 21.93 -35.80 -4.53
CA ARG A 432 22.91 -36.65 -3.86
C ARG A 432 22.90 -36.42 -2.35
N ASP A 433 23.37 -37.40 -1.59
CA ASP A 433 23.38 -37.33 -0.13
C ASP A 433 24.27 -36.19 0.40
N ASP A 434 25.31 -35.82 -0.36
CA ASP A 434 26.21 -34.69 -0.13
C ASP A 434 25.84 -33.40 -0.89
N GLY A 435 24.73 -33.45 -1.64
CA GLY A 435 24.27 -32.40 -2.52
C GLY A 435 23.68 -31.18 -1.80
N ILE A 436 23.52 -30.08 -2.54
CA ILE A 436 23.10 -28.79 -2.02
C ILE A 436 21.83 -28.33 -2.73
N ASN A 437 20.80 -27.92 -1.98
CA ASN A 437 19.65 -27.22 -2.53
C ASN A 437 19.76 -25.71 -2.33
N ILE A 438 19.38 -24.94 -3.35
CA ILE A 438 19.29 -23.48 -3.32
C ILE A 438 17.86 -23.10 -3.73
N PRO A 439 17.07 -22.44 -2.85
CA PRO A 439 17.41 -21.99 -1.50
C PRO A 439 17.48 -23.12 -0.46
N GLN A 440 18.37 -23.01 0.52
CA GLN A 440 18.46 -23.95 1.65
C GLN A 440 17.25 -23.88 2.57
N SER A 441 16.73 -22.67 2.79
CA SER A 441 15.52 -22.48 3.60
C SER A 441 14.87 -21.13 3.33
N TYR A 442 13.61 -21.00 3.73
CA TYR A 442 12.92 -19.73 3.74
C TYR A 442 11.91 -19.69 4.88
N THR A 443 11.69 -18.49 5.40
CA THR A 443 10.79 -18.21 6.52
C THR A 443 9.85 -17.07 6.14
N SER A 444 8.55 -17.29 6.28
CA SER A 444 7.54 -16.24 6.17
C SER A 444 7.46 -15.43 7.46
N TYR A 445 7.03 -14.17 7.38
CA TYR A 445 6.87 -13.28 8.52
C TYR A 445 5.51 -12.58 8.45
N ILE A 446 4.92 -12.27 9.59
CA ILE A 446 3.69 -11.47 9.68
C ILE A 446 3.83 -10.30 10.64
N ALA A 447 3.18 -9.18 10.34
CA ALA A 447 3.08 -8.02 11.22
C ALA A 447 1.65 -7.44 11.22
N PRO A 448 1.07 -7.11 12.38
CA PRO A 448 -0.22 -6.44 12.44
C PRO A 448 -0.11 -5.01 11.90
N MET A 449 -1.07 -4.60 11.07
CA MET A 449 -1.06 -3.26 10.48
C MET A 449 -2.44 -2.59 10.47
N GLN A 450 -2.40 -1.26 10.54
CA GLN A 450 -3.54 -0.37 10.33
C GLN A 450 -3.46 0.22 8.92
N SER A 451 -4.51 0.05 8.12
CA SER A 451 -4.72 0.81 6.88
C SER A 451 -6.20 0.82 6.51
N SER A 452 -6.88 1.90 6.85
CA SER A 452 -8.28 2.16 6.48
C SER A 452 -8.41 2.33 4.97
N LYS A 453 -7.37 2.83 4.28
CA LYS A 453 -7.30 2.86 2.81
C LYS A 453 -7.41 1.44 2.23
N LEU A 454 -6.49 0.55 2.59
CA LEU A 454 -6.47 -0.83 2.06
C LEU A 454 -7.72 -1.61 2.46
N TYR A 455 -8.23 -1.43 3.69
CA TYR A 455 -9.49 -2.05 4.09
C TYR A 455 -10.65 -1.68 3.17
N ASN A 456 -10.76 -0.40 2.81
CA ASN A 456 -11.79 0.07 1.88
C ASN A 456 -11.54 -0.40 0.44
N GLU A 457 -10.29 -0.51 0.00
CA GLU A 457 -9.97 -1.10 -1.30
C GLU A 457 -10.38 -2.58 -1.36
N VAL A 458 -10.06 -3.38 -0.34
CA VAL A 458 -10.51 -4.78 -0.24
C VAL A 458 -12.04 -4.86 -0.27
N ARG A 459 -12.73 -3.98 0.47
CA ARG A 459 -14.21 -3.91 0.50
C ARG A 459 -14.82 -3.63 -0.88
N GLN A 460 -14.13 -2.85 -1.72
CA GLN A 460 -14.58 -2.52 -3.08
C GLN A 460 -14.43 -3.70 -4.06
N LEU A 461 -13.61 -4.71 -3.74
CA LEU A 461 -13.43 -5.93 -4.54
C LEU A 461 -14.60 -6.93 -4.39
N ARG A 462 -15.74 -6.52 -3.81
CA ARG A 462 -16.91 -7.38 -3.68
C ARG A 462 -17.46 -7.76 -5.05
N ASP A 463 -17.28 -9.04 -5.37
CA ASP A 463 -17.89 -9.70 -6.51
C ASP A 463 -19.33 -10.17 -6.17
N LYS A 464 -20.27 -9.97 -7.10
CA LYS A 464 -21.68 -10.37 -6.92
C LYS A 464 -21.87 -11.87 -7.09
N ASP A 465 -21.00 -12.54 -7.83
CA ASP A 465 -21.12 -13.95 -8.18
C ASP A 465 -20.41 -14.87 -7.17
N LYS A 466 -19.70 -14.30 -6.19
CA LYS A 466 -18.96 -15.03 -5.16
C LYS A 466 -19.57 -14.83 -3.77
N HIS A 467 -19.11 -15.64 -2.81
CA HIS A 467 -19.49 -15.45 -1.41
C HIS A 467 -19.18 -13.99 -0.96
N PRO A 468 -20.09 -13.32 -0.24
CA PRO A 468 -19.94 -11.90 0.09
C PRO A 468 -18.66 -11.52 0.84
N MET A 469 -18.01 -12.47 1.52
CA MET A 469 -16.77 -12.24 2.28
C MET A 469 -15.51 -12.70 1.55
N THR A 470 -15.58 -13.19 0.31
CA THR A 470 -14.42 -13.75 -0.40
C THR A 470 -13.24 -12.77 -0.47
N HIS A 471 -13.50 -11.48 -0.66
CA HIS A 471 -12.45 -10.45 -0.72
C HIS A 471 -11.72 -10.29 0.62
N PHE A 472 -12.39 -10.45 1.77
CA PHE A 472 -11.74 -10.45 3.08
C PHE A 472 -11.11 -11.80 3.47
N GLU A 473 -11.33 -12.85 2.68
CA GLU A 473 -10.79 -14.19 2.89
C GLU A 473 -9.75 -14.56 1.82
N THR A 474 -9.19 -13.55 1.15
CA THR A 474 -8.19 -13.69 0.10
C THR A 474 -6.98 -12.82 0.45
N PRO A 475 -5.74 -13.35 0.34
CA PRO A 475 -4.54 -12.53 0.47
C PRO A 475 -4.23 -11.77 -0.82
N TYR A 476 -3.59 -10.60 -0.70
CA TYR A 476 -3.25 -9.74 -1.84
C TYR A 476 -1.78 -9.33 -1.83
N VAL A 477 -1.10 -9.38 -2.97
CA VAL A 477 0.21 -8.74 -3.14
C VAL A 477 -0.01 -7.24 -3.31
N VAL A 478 0.71 -6.42 -2.54
CA VAL A 478 0.51 -4.97 -2.53
C VAL A 478 1.76 -4.23 -2.10
N HIS A 479 2.12 -3.15 -2.81
CA HIS A 479 3.15 -2.24 -2.37
C HIS A 479 2.60 -1.33 -1.26
N LEU A 480 2.76 -1.77 -0.01
CA LEU A 480 2.22 -1.09 1.17
C LEU A 480 2.84 0.30 1.36
N GLN A 481 2.05 1.36 1.17
CA GLN A 481 2.50 2.74 1.32
C GLN A 481 1.74 3.46 2.44
N ASN A 482 0.41 3.57 2.35
CA ASN A 482 -0.39 4.25 3.36
C ASN A 482 -0.82 3.27 4.46
N LYS A 483 0.08 3.05 5.42
CA LYS A 483 -0.15 2.18 6.57
C LYS A 483 0.51 2.70 7.85
N TYR A 484 0.08 2.13 8.98
CA TYR A 484 0.79 2.17 10.25
C TYR A 484 1.10 0.73 10.68
N ASP A 485 2.38 0.43 10.88
CA ASP A 485 2.83 -0.84 11.44
C ASP A 485 2.61 -0.82 12.95
N ILE A 486 1.73 -1.70 13.43
CA ILE A 486 1.33 -1.76 14.84
C ILE A 486 2.44 -2.41 15.67
N ALA A 487 3.14 -3.40 15.09
CA ALA A 487 4.29 -4.06 15.70
C ALA A 487 5.25 -4.59 14.62
N ASN A 488 6.50 -4.86 15.01
CA ASN A 488 7.51 -5.43 14.11
C ASN A 488 7.12 -6.84 13.64
N PRO A 489 7.53 -7.25 12.42
CA PRO A 489 7.25 -8.58 11.89
C PRO A 489 7.82 -9.70 12.76
N LYS A 490 7.08 -10.81 12.88
CA LYS A 490 7.52 -12.03 13.55
C LYS A 490 7.57 -13.21 12.57
N PRO A 491 8.57 -14.10 12.68
CA PRO A 491 8.67 -15.28 11.81
C PRO A 491 7.49 -16.21 12.06
N LEU A 492 6.94 -16.76 10.98
CA LEU A 492 5.74 -17.60 10.97
C LEU A 492 6.08 -19.03 10.54
N PHE A 493 6.13 -19.34 9.25
CA PHE A 493 6.39 -20.68 8.75
C PHE A 493 7.78 -20.78 8.13
N THR A 494 8.53 -21.83 8.49
CA THR A 494 9.86 -22.11 7.93
C THR A 494 9.85 -23.45 7.19
N PHE A 495 10.46 -23.47 6.01
CA PHE A 495 10.72 -24.69 5.24
C PHE A 495 12.21 -24.81 4.96
N LYS A 496 12.73 -26.03 5.02
CA LYS A 496 14.15 -26.35 4.82
C LYS A 496 14.27 -27.42 3.74
N HIS A 497 15.29 -27.29 2.91
CA HIS A 497 15.53 -28.15 1.76
C HIS A 497 16.99 -28.64 1.79
N PRO A 498 17.24 -29.97 1.78
CA PRO A 498 16.26 -31.04 1.70
C PRO A 498 15.44 -31.22 2.98
N ASN A 499 14.18 -31.62 2.83
CA ASN A 499 13.35 -32.07 3.96
C ASN A 499 13.83 -33.45 4.42
N THR A 500 14.20 -33.58 5.69
CA THR A 500 14.74 -34.83 6.28
C THR A 500 13.75 -35.51 7.22
N ASP A 501 12.52 -35.01 7.29
CA ASP A 501 11.48 -35.58 8.12
C ASP A 501 11.04 -36.96 7.58
N ALA A 502 10.74 -37.89 8.49
CA ALA A 502 10.31 -39.24 8.13
C ALA A 502 8.96 -39.28 7.38
N VAL A 503 8.11 -38.28 7.63
CA VAL A 503 6.83 -38.08 6.96
C VAL A 503 6.78 -36.65 6.46
N THR A 504 6.65 -36.49 5.14
CA THR A 504 6.50 -35.18 4.52
C THR A 504 5.09 -34.63 4.79
N ASP A 505 4.98 -33.74 5.77
CA ASP A 505 3.78 -32.91 5.99
C ASP A 505 4.16 -31.44 5.94
N ASN A 506 3.64 -30.73 4.93
CA ASN A 506 3.85 -29.30 4.76
C ASN A 506 2.75 -28.46 5.42
N SER A 507 1.82 -29.08 6.15
CA SER A 507 0.85 -28.36 6.97
C SER A 507 1.56 -27.66 8.12
N ARG A 508 1.11 -26.46 8.47
CA ARG A 508 1.68 -25.67 9.57
C ARG A 508 0.59 -25.04 10.39
N TYR A 509 0.87 -24.84 11.68
CA TYR A 509 0.06 -24.05 12.59
C TYR A 509 0.99 -23.27 13.51
N GLU A 510 0.76 -21.97 13.61
CA GLU A 510 1.53 -21.10 14.48
C GLU A 510 0.61 -20.08 15.16
N THR A 511 1.02 -19.67 16.36
CA THR A 511 0.38 -18.59 17.10
C THR A 511 1.41 -17.50 17.33
N LYS A 512 1.07 -16.25 16.98
CA LYS A 512 1.92 -15.09 17.22
C LYS A 512 1.21 -14.08 18.09
N THR A 513 1.96 -13.55 19.04
CA THR A 513 1.50 -12.54 19.98
C THR A 513 2.21 -11.22 19.68
N PHE A 514 1.47 -10.12 19.60
CA PHE A 514 2.02 -8.78 19.40
C PHE A 514 1.50 -7.84 20.50
N GLN A 515 2.37 -6.97 20.99
CA GLN A 515 2.01 -5.96 21.98
C GLN A 515 1.67 -4.66 21.26
N VAL A 516 0.60 -4.00 21.70
CA VAL A 516 0.14 -2.73 21.12
C VAL A 516 0.68 -1.58 21.96
N GLU A 517 1.54 -0.76 21.37
CA GLU A 517 2.15 0.39 22.09
C GLU A 517 1.22 1.59 22.21
N GLN A 518 0.22 1.70 21.33
CA GLN A 518 -0.68 2.85 21.27
C GLN A 518 -2.05 2.46 20.71
N ASN A 519 -3.08 3.22 21.09
CA ASN A 519 -4.42 3.07 20.53
C ASN A 519 -4.39 3.13 18.99
N CYS A 520 -4.96 2.13 18.34
CA CYS A 520 -4.96 1.97 16.88
C CYS A 520 -6.08 1.01 16.43
N VAL A 521 -6.20 0.78 15.12
CA VAL A 521 -7.18 -0.14 14.54
C VAL A 521 -6.50 -1.16 13.64
N LEU A 522 -6.66 -2.43 13.99
CA LEU A 522 -6.15 -3.53 13.19
C LEU A 522 -7.07 -3.80 12.01
N HIS A 523 -6.50 -3.75 10.80
CA HIS A 523 -7.21 -4.02 9.54
C HIS A 523 -6.77 -5.33 8.89
N GLY A 524 -5.62 -5.87 9.28
CA GLY A 524 -5.05 -7.08 8.71
C GLY A 524 -3.58 -7.24 9.09
N PHE A 525 -2.93 -8.18 8.43
CA PHE A 525 -1.52 -8.50 8.62
C PHE A 525 -0.75 -8.32 7.32
N SER A 526 0.36 -7.59 7.37
CA SER A 526 1.34 -7.64 6.30
C SER A 526 2.17 -8.92 6.41
N GLY A 527 2.53 -9.48 5.27
CA GLY A 527 3.32 -10.69 5.15
C GLY A 527 4.57 -10.46 4.30
N TYR A 528 5.66 -11.09 4.73
CA TYR A 528 7.00 -10.96 4.13
C TYR A 528 7.68 -12.34 4.10
N PHE A 529 8.88 -12.41 3.53
CA PHE A 529 9.74 -13.58 3.68
C PHE A 529 11.23 -13.21 3.71
N THR A 530 12.02 -14.14 4.24
CA THR A 530 13.48 -14.19 4.11
C THR A 530 13.88 -15.59 3.66
N ALA A 531 14.70 -15.68 2.62
CA ALA A 531 15.26 -16.91 2.08
C ALA A 531 16.78 -16.95 2.28
N VAL A 532 17.28 -18.06 2.81
CA VAL A 532 18.70 -18.40 2.84
C VAL A 532 18.99 -19.17 1.56
N LEU A 533 19.70 -18.54 0.62
CA LEU A 533 20.07 -19.18 -0.63
C LEU A 533 21.12 -20.25 -0.38
N TYR A 534 22.28 -19.85 0.15
CA TYR A 534 23.35 -20.75 0.57
C TYR A 534 24.28 -20.04 1.58
N GLY A 535 24.55 -20.68 2.73
CA GLY A 535 25.42 -20.11 3.75
C GLY A 535 24.90 -18.79 4.31
N ASN A 536 25.63 -17.70 4.09
CA ASN A 536 25.26 -16.34 4.52
C ASN A 536 24.58 -15.51 3.43
N ILE A 537 24.34 -16.07 2.24
CA ILE A 537 23.73 -15.36 1.12
C ILE A 537 22.21 -15.47 1.25
N THR A 538 21.53 -14.33 1.34
CA THR A 538 20.10 -14.25 1.64
C THR A 538 19.35 -13.28 0.74
N LEU A 539 18.09 -13.57 0.45
CA LEU A 539 17.13 -12.63 -0.10
C LEU A 539 16.05 -12.33 0.94
N SER A 540 15.64 -11.08 1.10
CA SER A 540 14.64 -10.70 2.09
C SER A 540 13.82 -9.52 1.63
N ILE A 541 12.49 -9.63 1.81
CA ILE A 541 11.57 -8.49 1.76
C ILE A 541 11.04 -8.09 3.15
N GLU A 542 11.52 -8.75 4.21
CA GLU A 542 11.26 -8.31 5.57
C GLU A 542 11.92 -6.92 5.79
N PRO A 543 11.19 -5.91 6.32
CA PRO A 543 11.68 -4.54 6.40
C PRO A 543 13.02 -4.33 7.13
N SER A 544 13.30 -5.09 8.19
CA SER A 544 14.54 -4.95 8.97
C SER A 544 15.76 -5.60 8.30
N THR A 545 15.55 -6.63 7.47
CA THR A 545 16.60 -7.33 6.72
C THR A 545 16.48 -7.16 5.21
N TYR A 546 15.78 -6.12 4.73
CA TYR A 546 15.46 -5.92 3.32
C TYR A 546 16.71 -5.95 2.41
N SER A 547 16.68 -6.74 1.35
CA SER A 547 17.75 -6.79 0.34
C SER A 547 17.75 -5.47 -0.47
N PRO A 548 18.78 -4.60 -0.33
CA PRO A 548 18.78 -3.30 -0.98
C PRO A 548 18.65 -3.42 -2.50
N ASP A 549 17.89 -2.51 -3.10
CA ASP A 549 17.62 -2.43 -4.55
C ASP A 549 16.90 -3.63 -5.20
N MET A 550 16.47 -4.62 -4.40
CA MET A 550 15.61 -5.70 -4.89
C MET A 550 14.17 -5.20 -5.04
N PHE A 551 13.45 -5.60 -6.08
CA PHE A 551 12.06 -5.17 -6.33
C PHE A 551 11.17 -6.27 -6.93
N SER A 552 11.66 -7.52 -6.96
CA SER A 552 10.93 -8.68 -7.46
C SER A 552 9.63 -8.99 -6.72
N TRP A 553 9.53 -8.65 -5.43
CA TRP A 553 8.36 -8.96 -4.61
C TRP A 553 7.89 -7.76 -3.82
N PHE A 554 6.59 -7.46 -3.93
CA PHE A 554 5.91 -6.65 -2.93
C PHE A 554 5.43 -7.52 -1.76
N PRO A 555 5.20 -6.96 -0.57
CA PRO A 555 4.57 -7.67 0.54
C PRO A 555 3.20 -8.26 0.18
N ILE A 556 2.77 -9.25 0.95
CA ILE A 556 1.40 -9.76 0.89
C ILE A 556 0.56 -9.16 2.03
N PHE A 557 -0.74 -9.03 1.86
CA PHE A 557 -1.69 -8.50 2.85
C PHE A 557 -2.80 -9.52 3.11
N PHE A 558 -2.97 -9.89 4.38
CA PHE A 558 -4.04 -10.75 4.88
C PHE A 558 -5.08 -9.89 5.61
N PRO A 559 -6.21 -9.57 4.98
CA PRO A 559 -7.20 -8.67 5.57
C PRO A 559 -8.02 -9.34 6.68
N LEU A 560 -8.64 -8.52 7.53
CA LEU A 560 -9.70 -8.95 8.44
C LEU A 560 -11.06 -8.51 7.92
N LYS A 561 -12.09 -9.34 8.15
CA LYS A 561 -13.49 -9.03 7.80
C LYS A 561 -13.97 -7.74 8.47
N GLU A 562 -13.66 -7.59 9.75
CA GLU A 562 -14.06 -6.46 10.57
C GLU A 562 -12.81 -5.81 11.19
N PRO A 563 -12.69 -4.47 11.14
CA PRO A 563 -11.61 -3.77 11.82
C PRO A 563 -11.71 -3.96 13.33
N ILE A 564 -10.57 -4.19 14.00
CA ILE A 564 -10.52 -4.42 15.45
C ILE A 564 -9.90 -3.22 16.14
N GLN A 565 -10.66 -2.64 17.06
CA GLN A 565 -10.21 -1.54 17.91
C GLN A 565 -9.22 -2.06 18.95
N LEU A 566 -8.06 -1.41 19.04
CA LEU A 566 -6.98 -1.76 19.95
C LEU A 566 -6.63 -0.57 20.84
N LYS A 567 -6.46 -0.83 22.14
CA LYS A 567 -5.91 0.10 23.11
C LYS A 567 -4.42 -0.16 23.30
N ALA A 568 -3.71 0.87 23.76
CA ALA A 568 -2.35 0.69 24.28
C ALA A 568 -2.36 -0.41 25.36
N GLU A 569 -1.33 -1.24 25.36
CA GLU A 569 -1.18 -2.43 26.20
C GLU A 569 -2.11 -3.61 25.85
N ASP A 570 -2.97 -3.49 24.83
CA ASP A 570 -3.69 -4.67 24.33
C ASP A 570 -2.72 -5.68 23.71
N GLU A 571 -3.08 -6.95 23.86
CA GLU A 571 -2.35 -8.06 23.27
C GLU A 571 -3.11 -8.59 22.06
N ILE A 572 -2.47 -8.59 20.89
CA ILE A 572 -2.98 -9.24 19.68
C ILE A 572 -2.45 -10.67 19.67
N VAL A 573 -3.34 -11.66 19.73
CA VAL A 573 -2.98 -13.08 19.54
C VAL A 573 -3.62 -13.57 18.26
N VAL A 574 -2.78 -13.85 17.27
CA VAL A 574 -3.19 -14.31 15.95
C VAL A 574 -2.76 -15.75 15.73
N HIS A 575 -3.64 -16.50 15.08
CA HIS A 575 -3.44 -17.88 14.70
C HIS A 575 -3.41 -17.97 13.18
N PHE A 576 -2.41 -18.66 12.65
CA PHE A 576 -2.27 -18.90 11.21
C PHE A 576 -2.10 -20.40 10.98
N TRP A 577 -2.78 -20.90 9.96
CA TRP A 577 -2.63 -22.25 9.46
C TRP A 577 -2.24 -22.23 8.00
N ARG A 578 -1.30 -23.10 7.65
CA ARG A 578 -1.12 -23.59 6.29
C ARG A 578 -1.72 -24.98 6.23
N ARG A 579 -2.72 -25.17 5.38
CA ARG A 579 -3.44 -26.44 5.24
C ARG A 579 -3.14 -27.05 3.87
N CYS A 580 -2.87 -28.35 3.87
CA CYS A 580 -2.63 -29.12 2.65
C CYS A 580 -3.77 -30.10 2.41
N GLY A 581 -4.20 -30.20 1.16
CA GLY A 581 -5.06 -31.27 0.65
C GLY A 581 -4.42 -31.90 -0.58
N SER A 582 -5.05 -32.94 -1.14
CA SER A 582 -4.50 -33.67 -2.29
C SER A 582 -4.48 -32.88 -3.60
N LYS A 583 -5.25 -31.79 -3.70
CA LYS A 583 -5.38 -30.97 -4.92
C LYS A 583 -5.12 -29.48 -4.70
N LYS A 584 -4.95 -29.05 -3.46
CA LYS A 584 -4.87 -27.64 -3.10
C LYS A 584 -4.16 -27.42 -1.77
N VAL A 585 -3.54 -26.27 -1.65
CA VAL A 585 -3.04 -25.70 -0.40
C VAL A 585 -3.77 -24.39 -0.13
N TRP A 586 -3.98 -24.02 1.12
CA TRP A 586 -4.57 -22.73 1.47
C TRP A 586 -4.12 -22.26 2.86
N TYR A 587 -4.32 -20.97 3.12
CA TYR A 587 -4.11 -20.38 4.43
C TYR A 587 -5.44 -20.11 5.13
N GLU A 588 -5.44 -20.29 6.44
CA GLU A 588 -6.51 -19.84 7.34
C GLU A 588 -5.90 -18.94 8.41
N TRP A 589 -6.61 -17.90 8.82
CA TRP A 589 -6.16 -17.03 9.90
C TRP A 589 -7.31 -16.52 10.77
N CYS A 590 -7.04 -16.30 12.05
CA CYS A 590 -7.99 -15.67 12.98
C CYS A 590 -7.26 -15.02 14.15
N LEU A 591 -7.97 -14.12 14.83
CA LEU A 591 -7.54 -13.59 16.13
C LEU A 591 -8.29 -14.30 17.26
N SER A 592 -7.60 -14.51 18.38
CA SER A 592 -8.21 -14.92 19.66
C SER A 592 -8.19 -13.81 20.70
N LYS A 593 -7.28 -12.83 20.57
CA LYS A 593 -7.23 -11.60 21.39
C LYS A 593 -6.98 -10.35 20.54
N PRO A 594 -7.46 -9.17 20.97
CA PRO A 594 -8.23 -8.93 22.21
C PRO A 594 -9.68 -9.39 22.11
N ILE A 595 -10.21 -9.53 20.89
CA ILE A 595 -11.55 -10.04 20.61
C ILE A 595 -11.41 -11.23 19.65
N PRO A 596 -11.98 -12.41 19.97
CA PRO A 596 -11.94 -13.54 19.08
C PRO A 596 -12.80 -13.28 17.84
N VAL A 597 -12.27 -13.59 16.65
CA VAL A 597 -12.98 -13.44 15.37
C VAL A 597 -13.11 -14.78 14.66
N SER A 598 -14.05 -14.85 13.71
CA SER A 598 -14.22 -16.05 12.88
C SER A 598 -12.94 -16.40 12.11
N ILE A 599 -12.72 -17.69 11.88
CA ILE A 599 -11.66 -18.17 10.98
C ILE A 599 -11.92 -17.63 9.57
N HIS A 600 -10.88 -17.05 8.98
CA HIS A 600 -10.90 -16.60 7.59
C HIS A 600 -10.51 -17.76 6.68
N ASN A 601 -11.19 -17.85 5.54
CA ASN A 601 -10.92 -18.82 4.48
C ASN A 601 -10.98 -20.29 4.92
N SER A 602 -11.88 -20.61 5.86
CA SER A 602 -12.05 -21.98 6.36
C SER A 602 -12.23 -22.97 5.20
N THR A 603 -11.47 -24.07 5.22
CA THR A 603 -11.42 -25.13 4.19
C THR A 603 -10.99 -24.65 2.79
N GLY A 604 -10.42 -23.45 2.68
CA GLY A 604 -10.05 -22.84 1.42
C GLY A 604 -11.28 -22.53 0.56
N ARG A 605 -12.33 -21.97 1.17
CA ARG A 605 -13.60 -21.67 0.48
C ARG A 605 -13.54 -20.44 -0.43
N SER A 606 -12.56 -19.56 -0.20
CA SER A 606 -12.46 -18.27 -0.89
C SER A 606 -11.16 -18.14 -1.68
N SER A 607 -10.05 -18.58 -1.10
CA SER A 607 -8.74 -18.56 -1.74
C SER A 607 -8.03 -19.90 -1.55
N ILE A 608 -7.48 -20.42 -2.65
CA ILE A 608 -6.72 -21.67 -2.70
C ILE A 608 -5.52 -21.47 -3.64
N ILE A 609 -4.51 -22.32 -3.47
CA ILE A 609 -3.37 -22.44 -4.36
C ILE A 609 -3.41 -23.85 -4.95
N GLY A 610 -3.56 -23.97 -6.27
CA GLY A 610 -3.73 -25.26 -6.95
C GLY A 610 -2.43 -26.06 -7.05
N LEU A 611 -2.48 -27.35 -6.69
CA LEU A 611 -1.37 -28.29 -6.86
C LEU A 611 -1.31 -28.85 -8.27
#